data_AF-A0A933FLG9-F1
#
_entry.id   AF-A0A933FLG9-F1
#
_cell.length_a   1.000
_cell.length_b   1.000
_cell.length_c   1.000
_cell.angle_alpha   90.00
_cell.angle_beta   90.00
_cell.angle_gamma   90.00
#
_symmetry.space_group_name_H-M   'P 1'
#
loop_
_entity.id
_entity.type
_entity.pdbx_description
1 polymer ?
#
loop_
_entity_poly.entity_id
_entity_poly.type
_entity_poly.pdbx_seq_one_letter_code
_entity_poly.pdbx_strand_id
1 'polypeptide(L)' 'MFKVTPVGEVSKVLESSWPWAPSGVAVAGGHLYVIERLGNFYGPSGILSVIPRTGWLFGTPRVRKVSSDGTVTTLVRVR' A
#
# COMPACT_ATOMS: atom_id res chain seq x y z
N MET A 1 -3.06 4.68 -5.61
CA MET A 1 -1.84 5.52 -5.54
C MET A 1 -1.67 6.25 -6.85
N PHE A 2 -1.38 7.56 -6.80
CA PHE A 2 -1.28 8.41 -7.97
C PHE A 2 0.11 9.01 -8.10
N LYS A 3 0.53 9.26 -9.34
CA LYS A 3 1.66 10.13 -9.67
C LYS A 3 1.10 11.46 -10.13
N VAL A 4 1.71 12.54 -9.67
CA VAL A 4 1.40 13.90 -10.10
C VAL A 4 2.65 14.46 -10.78
N THR A 5 2.52 15.00 -11.99
CA THR A 5 3.63 15.64 -12.71
C THR A 5 3.84 17.09 -12.23
N PRO A 6 4.99 17.73 -12.52
CA PRO A 6 5.21 19.13 -12.17
C PRO A 6 4.18 20.10 -12.77
N VAL A 7 3.53 19.72 -13.86
CA VAL A 7 2.47 20.49 -14.52
C VAL A 7 1.06 20.12 -14.02
N GLY A 8 0.95 19.24 -13.03
CA GLY A 8 -0.30 18.89 -12.37
C GLY A 8 -1.07 17.73 -12.97
N GLU A 9 -0.54 17.02 -13.97
CA GLU A 9 -1.20 15.85 -14.52
C GLU A 9 -1.17 14.69 -13.54
N VAL A 10 -2.32 14.04 -13.34
CA VAL A 10 -2.49 12.94 -12.39
C VAL A 10 -2.71 11.63 -13.13
N SER A 11 -1.94 10.60 -12.79
CA SER A 11 -2.12 9.25 -13.32
C SER A 11 -2.08 8.18 -12.23
N LYS A 12 -2.81 7.08 -12.44
CA LYS A 12 -2.81 5.94 -11.52
C LYS A 12 -1.53 5.12 -11.70
N VAL A 13 -0.80 4.89 -10.61
CA VAL A 13 0.43 4.07 -10.61
C VAL A 13 0.16 2.67 -10.10
N LEU A 14 -0.64 2.57 -9.05
CA LEU A 14 -0.91 1.33 -8.36
C LEU A 14 -2.29 1.39 -7.73
N GLU A 15 -3.06 0.33 -7.96
CA GLU A 15 -4.32 0.08 -7.29
C GLU A 15 -4.11 -1.01 -6.24
N SER A 16 -4.60 -0.74 -5.04
CA SER A 16 -4.58 -1.66 -3.92
C SER A 16 -5.94 -2.34 -3.85
N SER A 17 -5.96 -3.66 -3.78
CA SER A 17 -7.19 -4.40 -3.51
C SER A 17 -7.46 -4.44 -2.01
N TRP A 18 -8.73 -4.42 -1.62
CA TRP A 18 -9.10 -4.76 -0.24
C TRP A 18 -8.50 -6.13 0.13
N PRO A 19 -7.94 -6.30 1.34
CA PRO A 19 -7.94 -5.39 2.50
C PRO A 19 -6.72 -4.45 2.59
N TRP A 20 -5.96 -4.22 1.52
CA TRP A 20 -4.71 -3.46 1.58
C TRP A 20 -4.93 -1.96 1.40
N ALA A 21 -4.37 -1.17 2.33
CA ALA A 21 -4.35 0.28 2.27
C ALA A 21 -2.91 0.78 2.08
N PRO A 22 -2.59 1.55 1.02
CA PRO A 22 -1.28 2.18 0.86
C PRO A 22 -1.09 3.24 1.95
N SER A 23 0.06 3.21 2.62
CA SER A 23 0.35 4.06 3.79
C SER A 23 1.64 4.88 3.66
N GLY A 24 2.47 4.62 2.64
CA GLY A 24 3.68 5.38 2.39
C GLY A 24 4.38 4.96 1.10
N VAL A 25 5.32 5.80 0.66
CA VAL A 25 6.10 5.59 -0.56
C VAL A 25 7.58 5.91 -0.35
N ALA A 26 8.45 5.23 -1.10
CA ALA A 26 9.86 5.56 -1.25
C ALA A 26 10.26 5.39 -2.72
N VAL A 27 11.25 6.16 -3.17
CA VAL A 27 11.79 6.07 -4.54
C VAL A 27 13.29 5.79 -4.45
N ALA A 28 13.74 4.74 -5.12
CA ALA A 28 15.16 4.38 -5.17
C ALA A 28 15.47 3.59 -6.46
N GLY A 29 16.61 3.85 -7.08
CA GLY A 29 17.07 3.10 -8.25
C GLY A 29 16.09 3.07 -9.44
N GLY A 30 15.34 4.15 -9.67
CA GLY A 30 14.33 4.21 -10.74
C GLY A 30 13.05 3.41 -10.47
N HIS A 31 12.85 2.97 -9.23
CA HIS A 31 11.69 2.20 -8.81
C HIS A 31 10.91 2.92 -7.70
N LEU A 32 9.60 2.72 -7.69
CA LEU A 32 8.72 3.15 -6.61
C LEU A 32 8.46 1.96 -5.68
N TYR A 33 8.57 2.18 -4.38
CA TYR A 33 8.25 1.23 -3.34
C TYR A 33 7.06 1.75 -2.57
N VAL A 34 6.03 0.92 -2.45
CA VAL A 34 4.79 1.25 -1.74
C VAL A 34 4.66 0.33 -0.53
N ILE A 35 4.56 0.91 0.66
CA ILE A 35 4.20 0.17 1.87
C ILE A 35 2.68 0.18 2.03
N GLU A 36 2.08 -1.00 2.04
CA GLU A 36 0.66 -1.21 2.30
C GLU A 36 0.48 -1.93 3.62
N ARG A 37 -0.57 -1.55 4.37
CA ARG A 37 -1.00 -2.26 5.56
C ARG A 37 -2.33 -2.93 5.30
N LEU A 38 -2.50 -4.13 5.83
CA LEU A 38 -3.82 -4.76 5.94
C LEU A 38 -4.73 -3.89 6.82
N GLY A 39 -5.98 -3.69 6.42
CA GLY A 39 -7.01 -3.03 7.23
C GLY A 39 -7.32 -1.59 6.83
N ASN A 40 -8.22 -0.98 7.60
CA ASN A 40 -8.68 0.38 7.37
C ASN A 40 -7.82 1.37 8.16
N PHE A 41 -6.84 1.99 7.51
CA PHE A 41 -5.96 2.99 8.13
C PHE A 41 -6.66 4.35 8.36
N TYR A 42 -7.81 4.61 7.75
CA TYR A 42 -8.47 5.94 7.70
C TYR A 42 -9.93 5.98 8.19
N GLY A 43 -10.46 4.90 8.76
CA GLY A 43 -11.85 4.87 9.22
C GLY A 43 -12.02 4.12 10.54
N PRO A 44 -13.20 4.23 11.17
CA PRO A 44 -13.45 3.56 12.44
C PRO A 44 -13.15 2.08 12.27
N SER A 45 -12.43 1.54 13.24
CA SER A 45 -12.22 0.11 13.38
C SER A 45 -13.57 -0.59 13.19
N GLY A 46 -13.79 -1.20 12.01
CA GLY A 46 -14.96 -2.06 11.79
C GLY A 46 -14.94 -3.18 12.82
N ILE A 47 -16.04 -3.94 12.95
CA ILE A 47 -16.19 -5.00 13.99
C ILE A 47 -14.98 -5.96 14.08
N LEU A 48 -14.25 -6.11 12.96
CA LEU A 48 -13.08 -6.96 12.82
C LEU A 48 -11.80 -6.40 13.46
N SER A 49 -11.78 -5.13 13.84
CA SER A 49 -10.62 -4.48 14.49
C SER A 49 -10.76 -4.38 16.01
N VAL A 50 -11.94 -4.70 16.56
CA VAL A 50 -12.18 -4.88 18.01
C VAL A 50 -12.06 -6.34 18.46
N ILE A 51 -11.87 -7.28 17.52
CA ILE A 51 -11.56 -8.68 17.83
C ILE A 51 -10.02 -8.80 17.98
N PRO A 52 -9.49 -9.07 19.20
CA PRO A 52 -8.04 -9.02 19.45
C PRO A 52 -7.22 -9.99 18.60
N ARG A 53 -7.80 -11.14 18.20
CA ARG A 53 -7.15 -12.13 17.33
C ARG A 53 -7.03 -11.70 15.87
N THR A 54 -7.89 -10.79 15.39
CA THR A 54 -7.83 -10.28 14.02
C THR A 54 -7.13 -8.92 13.95
N GLY A 55 -7.02 -8.18 15.06
CA GLY A 55 -6.26 -6.93 15.14
C GLY A 55 -4.79 -7.07 14.70
N TRP A 56 -4.12 -8.19 15.03
CA TRP A 56 -2.76 -8.49 14.54
C TRP A 56 -2.69 -8.64 13.01
N LEU A 57 -3.75 -9.21 12.40
CA LEU A 57 -3.85 -9.37 10.95
C LEU A 57 -4.10 -8.03 10.23
N PHE A 58 -4.66 -7.03 10.92
CA PHE A 58 -4.99 -5.69 10.38
C PHE A 58 -3.90 -4.63 10.60
N GLY A 59 -2.64 -5.05 10.71
CA GLY A 59 -1.48 -4.15 10.76
C GLY A 59 -0.27 -4.64 9.96
N THR A 60 -0.34 -5.87 9.46
CA THR A 60 0.78 -6.53 8.80
C THR A 60 1.17 -5.80 7.52
N PRO A 61 2.40 -5.26 7.42
CA PRO A 61 2.82 -4.54 6.24
C PRO A 61 3.24 -5.49 5.11
N ARG A 62 3.04 -5.06 3.88
CA ARG A 62 3.74 -5.56 2.70
C ARG A 62 4.40 -4.42 1.95
N VAL A 63 5.50 -4.72 1.26
CA VAL A 63 6.13 -3.78 0.32
C VAL A 63 5.93 -4.28 -1.09
N ARG A 64 5.39 -3.40 -1.95
CA ARG A 64 5.31 -3.61 -3.38
C ARG A 64 6.33 -2.73 -4.09
N LYS A 65 7.02 -3.29 -5.07
CA LYS A 65 7.87 -2.55 -6.01
C LYS A 65 7.09 -2.32 -7.29
N VAL A 66 7.10 -1.09 -7.78
CA VAL A 66 6.66 -0.71 -9.12
C VAL A 66 7.92 -0.37 -9.92
N SER A 67 8.23 -1.20 -10.91
CA SER A 67 9.35 -1.01 -11.81
C SER A 67 9.08 0.11 -12.81
N SER A 68 10.13 0.60 -13.49
CA SER A 68 10.02 1.70 -14.46
C SER A 68 9.16 1.36 -15.67
N ASP A 69 9.02 0.09 -15.99
CA ASP A 69 8.12 -0.47 -17.01
C ASP A 69 6.65 -0.61 -16.53
N GLY A 70 6.36 -0.23 -15.28
CA GLY A 70 5.04 -0.37 -14.66
C GLY A 70 4.76 -1.74 -14.05
N THR A 71 5.68 -2.71 -14.15
CA THR A 71 5.53 -4.04 -13.54
C THR A 71 5.46 -3.92 -12.02
N VAL A 72 4.49 -4.58 -11.40
CA VAL A 72 4.32 -4.57 -9.95
C VAL A 72 4.61 -5.92 -9.31
N THR A 73 5.52 -5.96 -8.35
CA THR A 73 5.90 -7.17 -7.60
C THR A 73 5.75 -6.97 -6.10
N THR A 74 5.35 -8.01 -5.37
CA THR A 74 5.41 -7.99 -3.90
C THR A 74 6.78 -8.46 -3.47
N LEU A 75 7.52 -7.62 -2.74
CA LEU A 75 8.88 -7.94 -2.29
C LEU A 75 8.90 -8.63 -0.93
N VAL A 76 8.05 -8.17 -0.01
CA VAL A 76 7.97 -8.72 1.34
C VAL A 76 6.54 -8.69 1.84
N ARG A 77 6.19 -9.69 2.65
CA ARG A 77 5.02 -9.70 3.51
C ARG A 77 5.53 -10.08 4.90
N VAL A 78 5.43 -9.15 5.85
CA VAL A 78 5.71 -9.46 7.25
C VAL A 78 4.60 -10.41 7.74
N ARG A 79 4.83 -11.26 8.74
CA ARG A 79 3.80 -12.15 9.31
C ARG A 79 3.83 -12.06 10.82
#